data_AF-A0A2M8NH03-F1
#
_entry.id   AF-A0A2M8NH03-F1
#
_cell.length_a   1.000
_cell.length_b   1.000
_cell.length_c   1.000
_cell.angle_alpha   90.00
_cell.angle_beta   90.00
_cell.angle_gamma   90.00
#
_symmetry.space_group_name_H-M   'P 1'
#
loop_
_entity.id
_entity.type
_entity.pdbx_description
1 polymer ?
#
loop_
_entity_poly.entity_id
_entity_poly.type
_entity_poly.pdbx_seq_one_letter_code
_entity_poly.pdbx_strand_id
1 'polypeptide(L)'
;MSDQPFVHLHVHTEYSLLDGLSRIKKLVARAKELDMPALAITDHGTMFGVMDFYRACKDAKIKPIIGCEMYLAPNGMTDRQNREANHLLLLARNETGYKNLLKIASDGQLKGYYYRPRIDWDYPVSASDRVRRRSR
;
A
#
# COMPACT_ATOMS: atom_id res chain seq x y z
N MET A 1 30.22 11.42 -10.20
CA MET A 1 29.06 11.82 -9.36
C MET A 1 28.10 10.65 -9.38
N SER A 2 27.79 10.08 -8.21
CA SER A 2 26.79 9.00 -8.12
C SER A 2 25.43 9.59 -8.45
N ASP A 3 24.90 9.24 -9.62
CA ASP A 3 23.49 9.45 -9.94
C ASP A 3 22.67 8.75 -8.86
N GLN A 4 21.90 9.50 -8.06
CA GLN A 4 21.12 8.89 -6.97
C GLN A 4 19.91 8.19 -7.59
N PRO A 5 19.81 6.85 -7.49
CA PRO A 5 18.71 6.14 -8.10
C PRO A 5 17.37 6.56 -7.47
N PHE A 6 16.41 6.92 -8.30
CA PHE A 6 15.05 7.26 -7.87
C PHE A 6 14.16 6.01 -7.88
N VAL A 7 13.25 5.92 -6.90
CA VAL A 7 12.32 4.80 -6.74
C VAL A 7 10.94 5.34 -6.38
N HIS A 8 9.92 4.89 -7.11
CA HIS A 8 8.53 5.18 -6.76
C HIS A 8 8.06 4.29 -5.59
N LEU A 9 7.66 4.95 -4.50
CA LEU A 9 7.14 4.29 -3.28
C LEU A 9 5.61 4.38 -3.14
N HIS A 10 4.94 5.12 -4.02
CA HIS A 10 3.50 5.31 -4.03
C HIS A 10 3.02 5.11 -5.47
N VAL A 11 2.52 3.91 -5.77
CA VAL A 11 2.11 3.52 -7.12
C VAL A 11 0.84 2.69 -7.06
N HIS A 12 -0.09 3.07 -7.93
CA HIS A 12 -1.37 2.38 -8.12
C HIS A 12 -1.30 1.51 -9.37
N THR A 13 -1.66 0.25 -9.20
CA THR A 13 -1.82 -0.72 -10.29
C THR A 13 -3.28 -0.82 -10.70
N GLU A 14 -3.55 -1.57 -11.75
CA GLU A 14 -4.91 -1.97 -12.18
C GLU A 14 -5.80 -2.57 -11.08
N TYR A 15 -5.22 -2.99 -9.94
CA TYR A 15 -5.97 -3.50 -8.79
C TYR A 15 -6.50 -2.40 -7.84
N SER A 16 -6.07 -1.14 -8.00
CA SER A 16 -6.80 0.03 -7.50
C SER A 16 -8.06 0.24 -8.33
N LEU A 17 -9.08 -0.58 -8.09
CA LEU A 17 -10.32 -0.55 -8.87
C LEU A 17 -10.91 0.87 -8.94
N LEU A 18 -11.30 1.27 -10.16
CA LEU A 18 -11.86 2.58 -10.53
C LEU A 18 -10.85 3.73 -10.75
N ASP A 19 -9.56 3.56 -10.44
CA ASP A 19 -8.55 4.63 -10.58
C ASP A 19 -7.21 4.13 -11.16
N GLY A 20 -6.88 2.87 -10.94
CA GLY A 20 -5.65 2.24 -11.40
C GLY A 20 -5.66 1.89 -12.88
N LEU A 21 -4.75 2.50 -13.65
CA LEU A 21 -4.56 2.22 -15.08
C LEU A 21 -3.28 1.43 -15.38
N SER A 22 -2.37 1.34 -14.41
CA SER A 22 -1.04 0.77 -14.61
C SER A 22 -1.07 -0.75 -14.56
N ARG A 23 -0.93 -1.39 -15.73
CA ARG A 23 -0.81 -2.85 -15.76
C ARG A 23 0.51 -3.32 -15.19
N ILE A 24 0.48 -4.25 -14.24
CA ILE A 24 1.66 -4.67 -13.46
C ILE A 24 2.85 -4.99 -14.38
N LYS A 25 2.66 -5.84 -15.40
CA LYS A 25 3.75 -6.22 -16.31
C LYS A 25 4.35 -5.03 -17.07
N LYS A 26 3.50 -4.09 -17.51
CA LYS A 26 3.94 -2.88 -18.22
C LYS A 26 4.65 -1.91 -17.28
N LEU A 27 4.12 -1.76 -16.06
CA LEU A 27 4.70 -0.93 -15.01
C LEU A 27 6.10 -1.41 -14.63
N VAL A 28 6.27 -2.72 -14.40
CA VAL A 28 7.57 -3.31 -14.08
C VAL A 28 8.54 -3.18 -15.25
N ALA A 29 8.09 -3.43 -16.50
CA ALA A 29 8.92 -3.22 -17.68
C ALA A 29 9.40 -1.77 -17.78
N ARG A 30 8.52 -0.80 -17.54
CA ARG A 30 8.88 0.63 -17.56
C ARG A 30 9.87 1.00 -16.47
N ALA A 31 9.69 0.48 -15.26
CA ALA A 31 10.65 0.69 -14.17
C ALA A 31 12.05 0.14 -14.52
N LYS A 32 12.10 -0.99 -15.24
CA LYS A 32 13.35 -1.58 -15.72
C LYS A 32 14.03 -0.73 -16.79
N GLU A 33 13.27 -0.19 -17.75
CA GLU A 33 13.77 0.72 -18.78
C GLU A 33 14.36 2.01 -18.20
N LEU A 34 13.88 2.42 -17.02
CA LEU A 34 14.32 3.60 -16.30
C LEU A 34 15.42 3.30 -15.26
N ASP A 35 16.01 2.10 -15.30
CA ASP A 35 17.06 1.64 -14.39
C ASP A 35 16.69 1.79 -12.89
N MET A 36 15.40 1.68 -12.56
CA MET A 36 14.94 1.76 -11.17
C MET A 36 15.28 0.45 -10.43
N PRO A 37 16.03 0.51 -9.31
CA PRO A 37 16.44 -0.71 -8.61
C PRO A 37 15.30 -1.36 -7.82
N ALA A 38 14.23 -0.62 -7.56
CA ALA A 38 13.07 -1.07 -6.81
C ALA A 38 11.79 -0.41 -7.32
N LEU A 39 10.65 -1.02 -6.99
CA LEU A 39 9.34 -0.48 -7.31
C LEU A 39 8.35 -0.88 -6.20
N ALA A 40 7.48 0.04 -5.78
CA ALA A 40 6.42 -0.26 -4.83
C ALA A 40 5.08 -0.55 -5.51
N ILE A 41 4.24 -1.32 -4.82
CA ILE A 41 2.80 -1.44 -5.06
C ILE A 41 2.07 -0.93 -3.82
N THR A 42 1.17 0.02 -3.99
CA THR A 42 0.43 0.66 -2.88
C THR A 42 -1.00 0.97 -3.32
N ASP A 43 -1.72 -0.08 -3.74
CA ASP A 43 -3.10 0.06 -4.22
C ASP A 43 -4.05 0.56 -3.11
N HIS A 44 -5.19 1.10 -3.53
CA HIS A 44 -6.20 1.65 -2.64
C HIS A 44 -6.90 0.57 -1.82
N GLY A 45 -6.64 0.54 -0.51
CA GLY A 45 -7.35 -0.26 0.48
C GLY A 45 -7.42 -1.76 0.21
N THR A 46 -6.54 -2.27 -0.67
CA THR A 46 -6.56 -3.64 -1.17
C THR A 46 -5.13 -4.13 -1.44
N MET A 47 -4.95 -5.46 -1.43
CA MET A 47 -3.66 -6.11 -1.71
C MET A 47 -3.78 -7.17 -2.80
N PHE A 48 -4.78 -7.03 -3.69
CA PHE A 48 -5.13 -8.05 -4.68
C PHE A 48 -3.98 -8.33 -5.67
N GLY A 49 -3.30 -7.27 -6.13
CA GLY A 49 -2.22 -7.36 -7.12
C GLY A 49 -0.86 -7.78 -6.57
N VAL A 50 -0.71 -7.96 -5.25
CA VAL A 50 0.60 -8.11 -4.61
C VAL A 50 1.36 -9.33 -5.13
N MET A 51 0.69 -10.47 -5.32
CA MET A 51 1.36 -11.70 -5.77
C MET A 51 1.81 -11.61 -7.24
N ASP A 52 0.97 -11.04 -8.11
CA ASP A 52 1.30 -10.82 -9.52
C ASP A 52 2.45 -9.82 -9.66
N PHE A 53 2.40 -8.74 -8.87
CA PHE A 53 3.45 -7.72 -8.79
C PHE A 53 4.77 -8.31 -8.32
N TYR A 54 4.75 -9.07 -7.22
CA TYR A 54 5.94 -9.70 -6.67
C TYR A 54 6.62 -10.60 -7.71
N ARG A 55 5.85 -11.45 -8.39
CA ARG A 55 6.36 -12.35 -9.45
C ARG A 55 6.96 -11.55 -10.61
N ALA A 56 6.23 -10.55 -11.11
CA ALA A 56 6.69 -9.72 -12.22
C ALA A 56 8.01 -8.98 -11.89
N CYS A 57 8.11 -8.37 -10.70
CA CYS A 57 9.34 -7.74 -10.23
C CYS A 57 10.51 -8.73 -10.14
N LYS A 58 10.27 -9.93 -9.58
CA LYS A 58 11.29 -10.97 -9.45
C LYS A 58 11.82 -11.41 -10.82
N ASP A 59 10.94 -11.64 -11.79
CA ASP A 59 11.33 -12.01 -13.16
C ASP A 59 12.13 -10.89 -13.85
N ALA A 60 11.77 -9.63 -13.58
CA ALA A 60 12.46 -8.46 -14.10
C ALA A 60 13.76 -8.09 -13.35
N LYS A 61 14.08 -8.78 -12.24
CA LYS A 61 15.19 -8.48 -11.31
C LYS A 61 15.08 -7.09 -10.64
N ILE A 62 13.86 -6.60 -10.43
CA ILE A 62 13.57 -5.38 -9.67
C ILE A 62 13.20 -5.77 -8.24
N LYS A 63 13.65 -5.02 -7.23
CA LYS A 63 13.25 -5.24 -5.84
C LYS A 63 11.80 -4.81 -5.62
N PRO A 64 10.86 -5.73 -5.30
CA PRO A 64 9.49 -5.34 -4.97
C PRO A 64 9.43 -4.73 -3.55
N ILE A 65 8.67 -3.64 -3.42
CA ILE A 65 8.31 -3.03 -2.13
C ILE A 65 6.80 -3.17 -1.97
N ILE A 66 6.36 -3.91 -0.95
CA ILE A 66 4.94 -4.18 -0.75
C ILE A 66 4.36 -3.13 0.20
N GLY A 67 3.28 -2.50 -0.21
CA GLY A 67 2.54 -1.54 0.60
C GLY A 67 1.06 -1.52 0.27
N CYS A 68 0.35 -0.58 0.88
CA CYS A 68 -1.06 -0.35 0.67
C CYS A 68 -1.38 1.10 1.03
N GLU A 69 -2.19 1.79 0.23
CA GLU A 69 -2.72 3.10 0.58
C GLU A 69 -4.07 2.91 1.28
N MET A 70 -4.07 3.08 2.61
CA MET A 70 -5.23 2.84 3.46
C MET A 70 -6.10 4.09 3.58
N TYR A 71 -7.39 3.88 3.82
CA TYR A 71 -8.32 4.95 4.15
C TYR A 71 -8.43 5.09 5.66
N LEU A 72 -8.13 6.27 6.20
CA LEU A 72 -8.17 6.58 7.62
C LEU A 72 -9.48 7.29 7.97
N ALA A 73 -10.27 6.70 8.87
CA ALA A 73 -11.49 7.33 9.36
C ALA A 73 -11.16 8.41 10.43
N PRO A 74 -11.73 9.63 10.35
CA PRO A 74 -11.47 10.68 11.34
C PRO A 74 -11.95 10.32 12.77
N ASN A 75 -13.12 9.71 12.87
CA ASN A 75 -13.80 9.43 14.14
C ASN A 75 -13.93 7.91 14.44
N GLY A 76 -13.13 7.10 13.76
CA GLY A 76 -13.17 5.64 13.86
C GLY A 76 -13.83 4.95 12.66
N MET A 77 -13.37 3.75 12.33
CA MET A 77 -13.71 3.02 11.12
C MET A 77 -15.15 2.55 11.08
N THR A 78 -15.79 2.42 12.25
CA THR A 78 -17.20 2.05 12.39
C THR A 78 -18.15 3.25 12.32
N ASP A 79 -17.66 4.49 12.39
CA ASP A 79 -18.49 5.70 12.31
C ASP A 79 -19.20 5.79 10.95
N ARG A 80 -20.53 5.96 10.97
CA ARG A 80 -21.36 6.07 9.76
C ARG A 80 -21.86 7.49 9.50
N GLN A 81 -21.61 8.42 10.42
CA GLN A 81 -22.01 9.81 10.32
C GLN A 81 -21.03 10.60 9.45
N ASN A 82 -19.72 10.39 9.64
CA ASN A 82 -18.71 10.99 8.78
C ASN A 82 -18.29 10.03 7.65
N ARG A 83 -18.43 10.50 6.40
CA ARG A 83 -18.02 9.78 5.18
C ARG A 83 -16.57 10.03 4.78
N GLU A 84 -15.95 11.06 5.32
CA GLU A 84 -14.58 11.42 5.01
C GLU A 84 -13.61 10.29 5.36
N ALA A 85 -12.57 10.17 4.54
CA ALA A 85 -11.46 9.30 4.80
C ALA A 85 -10.18 9.92 4.23
N ASN A 86 -9.16 10.04 5.07
CA ASN A 86 -7.84 10.51 4.64
C ASN A 86 -7.03 9.34 4.11
N HIS A 87 -6.03 9.60 3.27
CA HIS A 87 -5.16 8.54 2.76
C HIS A 87 -3.93 8.37 3.65
N LEU A 88 -3.56 7.12 3.91
CA LEU A 88 -2.37 6.75 4.68
C LEU A 88 -1.57 5.69 3.93
N LEU A 89 -0.38 6.07 3.48
CA LEU A 89 0.55 5.16 2.82
C LEU A 89 1.26 4.29 3.85
N LEU A 90 1.13 2.97 3.72
CA LEU A 90 1.84 1.99 4.56
C LEU A 90 2.75 1.11 3.69
N LEU A 91 4.00 0.91 4.14
CA LEU A 91 4.98 0.04 3.47
C LEU A 91 5.45 -1.05 4.43
N ALA A 92 5.49 -2.29 3.98
CA ALA A 92 6.03 -3.41 4.74
C ALA A 92 7.57 -3.43 4.65
N ARG A 93 8.23 -3.23 5.79
CA ARG A 93 9.69 -3.33 5.89
C ARG A 93 10.18 -4.78 5.91
N ASN A 94 9.38 -5.70 6.44
CA ASN A 94 9.73 -7.09 6.69
C ASN A 94 8.47 -7.98 6.64
N GLU A 95 8.63 -9.28 6.89
CA GLU A 95 7.52 -10.24 6.86
C GLU A 95 6.44 -9.94 7.92
N THR A 96 6.83 -9.49 9.11
CA THR A 96 5.88 -9.05 10.15
C THR A 96 5.04 -7.87 9.66
N GLY A 97 5.66 -6.87 9.04
CA GLY A 97 4.99 -5.75 8.41
C GLY A 97 4.05 -6.18 7.29
N TYR A 98 4.44 -7.17 6.48
CA TYR A 98 3.57 -7.72 5.44
C TYR A 98 2.33 -8.43 6.02
N LYS A 99 2.51 -9.26 7.05
CA LYS A 99 1.39 -9.90 7.78
C LYS A 99 0.48 -8.87 8.43
N ASN A 100 1.05 -7.79 8.97
CA ASN A 100 0.27 -6.67 9.50
C ASN A 100 -0.54 -5.99 8.39
N LEU A 101 0.04 -5.69 7.22
CA LEU A 101 -0.70 -5.11 6.09
C LEU A 101 -1.90 -5.99 5.68
N LEU A 102 -1.69 -7.32 5.55
CA LEU A 102 -2.77 -8.25 5.24
C LEU A 102 -3.91 -8.16 6.25
N LYS A 103 -3.58 -8.10 7.55
CA LYS A 103 -4.55 -8.01 8.62
C LYS A 103 -5.31 -6.67 8.60
N ILE A 104 -4.60 -5.56 8.46
CA ILE A 104 -5.18 -4.21 8.41
C ILE A 104 -6.10 -4.08 7.19
N ALA A 105 -5.67 -4.51 6.00
CA ALA A 105 -6.47 -4.48 4.78
C ALA A 105 -7.73 -5.33 4.92
N SER A 106 -7.61 -6.54 5.50
CA SER A 106 -8.74 -7.42 5.75
C SER A 106 -9.75 -6.80 6.72
N ASP A 107 -9.30 -6.25 7.84
CA ASP A 107 -10.20 -5.62 8.82
C ASP A 107 -10.83 -4.34 8.28
N GLY A 108 -10.12 -3.56 7.46
CA GLY A 108 -10.70 -2.41 6.76
C GLY A 108 -11.86 -2.80 5.85
N GLN A 109 -11.76 -3.95 5.17
CA GLN A 109 -12.83 -4.50 4.33
C GLN A 109 -13.97 -5.13 5.15
N LEU A 110 -13.66 -5.90 6.20
CA LEU A 110 -14.65 -6.68 6.94
C LEU A 110 -15.39 -5.86 8.00
N LYS A 111 -14.72 -4.90 8.64
CA LYS A 111 -15.24 -4.15 9.80
C LYS A 111 -15.41 -2.67 9.50
N GLY A 112 -14.44 -2.08 8.80
CA GLY A 112 -14.37 -0.64 8.54
C GLY A 112 -15.01 -0.17 7.24
N TYR A 113 -15.58 -1.08 6.46
CA TYR A 113 -16.10 -0.75 5.13
C TYR A 113 -17.36 0.10 5.25
N TYR A 114 -17.31 1.29 4.65
CA TYR A 114 -18.46 2.17 4.45
C TYR A 114 -18.65 2.48 2.96
N TYR A 115 -18.07 3.56 2.46
CA TYR A 115 -17.89 3.79 1.03
C TYR A 115 -16.51 3.34 0.54
N ARG A 116 -15.56 3.27 1.47
CA ARG A 116 -14.19 2.77 1.30
C ARG A 116 -13.84 1.88 2.50
N PRO A 117 -12.89 0.94 2.37
CA PRO A 117 -12.40 0.12 3.49
C PRO A 117 -11.53 0.96 4.44
N ARG A 118 -12.12 1.49 5.50
CA ARG A 118 -11.42 2.42 6.41
C ARG A 118 -10.81 1.72 7.61
N ILE A 119 -9.81 2.35 8.20
CA ILE A 119 -9.13 1.90 9.42
C ILE A 119 -9.01 3.04 10.44
N ASP A 120 -8.72 2.67 11.68
CA ASP A 120 -8.43 3.59 12.77
C ASP A 120 -6.96 4.00 12.78
N TRP A 121 -6.67 5.19 13.29
CA TRP A 121 -5.29 5.64 13.47
C TRP A 121 -4.52 4.76 14.45
N ASP A 122 -5.17 4.43 15.57
CA ASP A 122 -4.61 3.61 16.63
C ASP A 122 -4.84 2.10 16.39
N TYR A 123 -4.98 1.69 15.12
CA TYR A 123 -5.22 0.29 14.77
C TYR A 123 -4.15 -0.60 15.42
N PRO A 124 -4.56 -1.63 16.20
CA PRO A 124 -3.64 -2.42 17.00
C PRO A 124 -2.81 -3.35 16.11
N VAL A 125 -1.58 -2.93 15.80
CA VAL A 125 -0.54 -3.77 15.18
C VAL A 125 0.48 -4.22 16.23
N SER A 126 1.22 -5.30 15.92
CA SER A 126 2.35 -5.74 16.74
C SER A 126 3.33 -4.59 17.00
N ALA A 127 3.88 -4.51 18.21
CA ALA A 127 4.61 -3.34 18.72
C ALA A 127 5.85 -2.91 17.89
N SER A 128 6.35 -3.77 17.01
CA SER A 128 7.55 -3.54 16.19
C SER A 128 7.37 -2.53 15.05
N ASP A 129 6.14 -2.25 14.59
CA ASP A 129 5.90 -1.56 13.32
C ASP A 129 4.86 -0.43 13.40
N ARG A 130 4.64 0.16 14.58
CA ARG A 130 3.69 1.29 14.72
C ARG A 130 4.18 2.53 13.98
N VAL A 131 3.33 3.08 13.11
CA VAL A 131 3.47 4.44 12.60
C VAL A 131 3.20 5.39 13.77
N ARG A 132 4.25 6.03 14.29
CA ARG A 132 4.11 7.02 15.37
C ARG A 132 3.60 8.33 14.79
N ARG A 133 2.53 8.87 15.37
CA ARG A 133 2.11 10.27 15.17
C ARG A 133 3.26 11.15 15.64
N ARG A 134 3.92 11.87 14.72
CA ARG A 134 4.66 13.06 15.14
C ARG A 134 3.60 14.08 15.57
N SER A 135 3.49 14.31 16.87
CA SER A 135 2.79 15.49 17.39
C SER A 135 3.41 16.70 16.72
N ARG A 136 2.56 17.54 16.11
CA ARG A 136 2.96 18.89 15.72
C ARG A 136 3.29 19.69 16.97
#